data_AF-A0AAE7DAK1-F1
#
_entry.id   AF-A0AAE7DAK1-F1
#
_cell.length_a   1.000
_cell.length_b   1.000
_cell.length_c   1.000
_cell.angle_alpha   90.00
_cell.angle_beta   90.00
_cell.angle_gamma   90.00
#
_symmetry.space_group_name_H-M   'P 1'
#
loop_
_entity.id
_entity.type
_entity.pdbx_description
1 polymer ?
#
loop_
_entity_poly.entity_id
_entity_poly.type
_entity_poly.pdbx_seq_one_letter_code
_entity_poly.pdbx_strand_id
1 'polypeptide(L)'
;MITPNDPPYRYLQFKSDQLYRRYIQKDGDAKRSLDKSQEHNFLNEQSHGSYGALLFHPDWKARRKEVLQRDGYRCVHCRSDRDLQVHHRQYHFIAEKQRFRLPWDYPGHLLITLCESCHSKGHYKFKVPTIIIK
;
A
#
# COMPACT_ATOMS: atom_id res chain seq x y z
N MET A 1 -31.35 9.08 -7.43
CA MET A 1 -30.79 10.36 -7.89
C MET A 1 -29.30 10.32 -7.59
N ILE A 2 -28.45 10.29 -8.62
CA ILE A 2 -27.00 10.07 -8.52
C ILE A 2 -26.31 11.42 -8.73
N THR A 3 -25.46 11.84 -7.79
CA THR A 3 -24.67 13.07 -7.93
C THR A 3 -23.33 12.78 -8.64
N PRO A 4 -22.73 13.76 -9.34
CA PRO A 4 -21.59 13.53 -10.26
C PRO A 4 -20.23 13.27 -9.57
N ASN A 5 -20.19 13.13 -8.24
CA ASN A 5 -18.94 13.11 -7.47
C ASN A 5 -18.75 11.87 -6.58
N ASP A 6 -19.58 10.82 -6.76
CA ASP A 6 -19.37 9.57 -6.04
C ASP A 6 -18.28 8.71 -6.74
N PRO A 7 -17.18 8.34 -6.05
CA PRO A 7 -16.20 7.42 -6.61
C PRO A 7 -16.84 6.04 -6.86
N PRO A 8 -16.53 5.39 -7.99
CA PRO A 8 -17.31 4.26 -8.52
C PRO A 8 -17.20 2.96 -7.71
N TYR A 9 -16.46 2.93 -6.60
CA TYR A 9 -16.28 1.75 -5.75
C TYR A 9 -16.87 1.96 -4.35
N ARG A 10 -18.19 2.12 -4.27
CA ARG A 10 -18.94 2.20 -3.01
C ARG A 10 -19.25 0.83 -2.40
N TYR A 11 -18.34 -0.13 -2.49
CA TYR A 11 -18.54 -1.49 -1.96
C TYR A 11 -17.28 -2.02 -1.27
N LEU A 12 -17.16 -1.73 0.03
CA LEU A 12 -16.68 -2.66 1.05
C LEU A 12 -17.35 -2.23 2.35
N GLN A 13 -18.60 -2.64 2.52
CA GLN A 13 -19.26 -2.62 3.81
C GLN A 13 -18.51 -3.65 4.66
N PHE A 14 -17.57 -3.17 5.48
CA PHE A 14 -16.79 -4.02 6.38
C PHE A 14 -17.75 -4.65 7.40
N LYS A 15 -18.12 -5.92 7.19
CA LYS A 15 -18.84 -6.71 8.19
C LYS A 15 -17.83 -7.20 9.25
N SER A 16 -17.46 -6.32 10.16
CA SER A 16 -16.92 -6.73 11.47
C SER A 16 -17.12 -5.63 12.49
N ASP A 17 -17.88 -5.90 13.55
CA ASP A 17 -18.14 -5.00 14.70
C ASP A 17 -16.93 -4.82 15.63
N GLN A 18 -15.71 -5.10 15.16
CA GLN A 18 -14.51 -4.85 15.95
C GLN A 18 -13.94 -3.48 15.63
N LEU A 19 -14.23 -2.52 16.50
CA LEU A 19 -13.55 -1.23 16.58
C LEU A 19 -12.06 -1.46 16.83
N TYR A 20 -11.23 -1.44 15.78
CA TYR A 20 -9.78 -1.53 15.96
C TYR A 20 -9.25 -0.21 16.53
N ARG A 21 -8.85 -0.24 17.80
CA ARG A 21 -8.33 0.92 18.53
C ARG A 21 -7.12 1.50 17.82
N ARG A 22 -7.21 2.79 17.49
CA ARG A 22 -6.09 3.66 17.08
C ARG A 22 -4.97 3.54 18.13
N TYR A 23 -3.79 3.08 17.74
CA TYR A 23 -2.61 3.23 18.59
C TYR A 23 -2.24 4.72 18.63
N ILE A 24 -2.49 5.37 19.76
CA ILE A 24 -2.10 6.76 20.01
C ILE A 24 -0.61 6.76 20.34
N GLN A 25 0.21 7.38 19.50
CA GLN A 25 1.58 7.75 19.88
C GLN A 25 1.48 8.84 20.95
N LYS A 26 2.09 8.58 22.12
CA LYS A 26 2.24 9.55 23.20
C LYS A 26 3.06 10.74 22.73
N ASP A 27 2.57 11.94 23.04
CA ASP A 27 3.25 13.20 22.86
C ASP A 27 4.59 13.24 23.62
N GLY A 28 5.59 13.86 23.00
CA GLY A 28 6.89 14.14 23.57
C GLY A 28 7.53 15.31 22.82
N ASP A 29 7.28 16.51 23.31
CA ASP A 29 7.82 17.78 22.81
C ASP A 29 9.35 17.85 22.91
N ALA A 30 10.00 18.25 21.80
CA ALA A 30 11.24 19.03 21.83
C ALA A 30 11.41 19.79 20.51
N LYS A 31 11.08 21.09 20.53
CA LYS A 31 11.43 22.02 19.44
C LYS A 31 12.93 22.28 19.44
N ARG A 32 13.60 22.14 18.29
CA ARG A 32 14.74 22.98 17.94
C ARG A 32 14.79 23.24 16.43
N SER A 33 14.81 24.52 16.11
CA SER A 33 14.89 25.15 14.79
C SER A 33 16.20 24.84 14.07
N LEU A 34 16.16 24.53 12.77
CA LEU A 34 17.27 24.75 11.84
C LEU A 34 16.76 25.05 10.41
N ASP A 35 17.36 26.12 9.91
CA ASP A 35 17.45 26.78 8.61
C ASP A 35 16.99 26.06 7.32
N LYS A 36 16.40 26.87 6.42
CA LYS A 36 15.92 26.52 5.07
C LYS A 36 16.98 26.91 4.04
N SER A 37 17.76 25.96 3.55
CA SER A 37 18.21 25.93 2.16
C SER A 37 19.09 24.71 1.92
N GLN A 38 18.87 24.05 0.78
CA GLN A 38 19.69 22.95 0.22
C GLN A 38 19.57 21.59 0.92
N GLU A 39 18.64 20.76 0.43
CA GLU A 39 19.01 19.47 -0.17
C GLU A 39 17.80 18.85 -0.90
N HIS A 40 17.72 19.17 -2.18
CA HIS A 40 16.84 18.49 -3.13
C HIS A 40 17.55 17.20 -3.59
N ASN A 41 17.38 16.11 -2.84
CA ASN A 41 17.51 14.70 -3.28
C ASN A 41 17.43 13.74 -2.08
N PHE A 42 16.22 13.48 -1.57
CA PHE A 42 15.95 12.22 -0.86
C PHE A 42 14.88 11.47 -1.63
N LEU A 43 15.27 11.02 -2.82
CA LEU A 43 14.56 9.98 -3.53
C LEU A 43 14.61 8.70 -2.68
N ASN A 44 13.43 8.11 -2.52
CA ASN A 44 13.25 6.67 -2.45
C ASN A 44 13.59 5.97 -1.12
N GLU A 45 12.83 6.24 -0.06
CA GLU A 45 12.56 5.23 0.97
C GLU A 45 11.57 4.19 0.43
N GLN A 46 11.97 3.47 -0.62
CA GLN A 46 11.39 2.17 -0.94
C GLN A 46 11.83 1.21 0.17
N SER A 47 11.08 1.25 1.27
CA SER A 47 11.17 0.29 2.38
C SER A 47 10.69 -1.08 1.88
N HIS A 48 11.53 -1.72 1.09
CA HIS A 48 11.47 -3.12 0.77
C HIS A 48 12.81 -3.70 1.16
N GLY A 49 12.96 -4.12 2.43
CA GLY A 49 14.12 -4.87 2.91
C GLY A 49 14.29 -6.20 2.15
N SER A 50 14.72 -7.29 2.80
CA SER A 50 14.85 -8.61 2.16
C SER A 50 13.63 -9.06 1.33
N TYR A 51 12.43 -8.53 1.61
CA TYR A 51 11.20 -8.68 0.85
C TYR A 51 11.22 -8.11 -0.58
N GLY A 52 12.06 -7.10 -0.86
CA GLY A 52 12.16 -6.46 -2.17
C GLY A 52 12.71 -7.37 -3.27
N ALA A 53 13.62 -8.29 -2.92
CA ALA A 53 14.18 -9.24 -3.87
C ALA A 53 13.10 -10.17 -4.48
N LEU A 54 12.05 -10.46 -3.72
CA LEU A 54 10.92 -11.28 -4.18
C LEU A 54 10.15 -10.61 -5.33
N LEU A 55 10.27 -9.30 -5.51
CA LEU A 55 9.62 -8.57 -6.60
C LEU A 55 10.30 -8.84 -7.96
N PHE A 56 11.47 -9.46 -7.98
CA PHE A 56 12.10 -9.91 -9.23
C PHE A 56 11.68 -11.34 -9.63
N HIS A 57 11.00 -12.06 -8.73
CA HIS A 57 10.57 -13.45 -8.95
C HIS A 57 9.54 -13.55 -10.10
N PRO A 58 9.59 -14.60 -10.94
CA PRO A 58 8.62 -14.80 -12.04
C PRO A 58 7.17 -14.81 -11.55
N ASP A 59 6.88 -15.44 -10.41
CA ASP A 59 5.52 -15.49 -9.86
C ASP A 59 4.99 -14.10 -9.49
N TRP A 60 5.84 -13.22 -8.95
CA TRP A 60 5.43 -11.83 -8.73
C TRP A 60 5.18 -11.10 -10.04
N LYS A 61 6.01 -11.29 -11.06
CA LYS A 61 5.81 -10.66 -12.37
C LYS A 61 4.48 -11.11 -12.99
N ALA A 62 4.15 -12.41 -12.89
CA ALA A 62 2.88 -12.96 -13.33
C ALA A 62 1.71 -12.35 -12.54
N ARG A 63 1.78 -12.38 -11.20
CA ARG A 63 0.74 -11.81 -10.35
C ARG A 63 0.54 -10.31 -10.59
N ARG A 64 1.63 -9.56 -10.73
CA ARG A 64 1.61 -8.13 -11.05
C ARG A 64 0.87 -7.89 -12.36
N LYS A 65 1.14 -8.69 -13.40
CA LYS A 65 0.45 -8.59 -14.68
C LYS A 65 -1.05 -8.81 -14.55
N GLU A 66 -1.47 -9.83 -13.79
CA GLU A 66 -2.89 -10.11 -13.53
C GLU A 66 -3.60 -8.92 -12.84
N VAL A 67 -2.97 -8.33 -11.84
CA VAL A 67 -3.54 -7.18 -11.10
C VAL A 67 -3.63 -5.94 -12.00
N LEU A 68 -2.59 -5.65 -12.78
CA LEU A 68 -2.63 -4.56 -13.76
C LEU A 68 -3.72 -4.78 -14.81
N GLN A 69 -3.85 -5.99 -15.33
CA GLN A 69 -4.87 -6.33 -16.32
C GLN A 69 -6.29 -6.17 -15.74
N ARG A 70 -6.53 -6.66 -14.51
CA ARG A 70 -7.79 -6.48 -13.79
C ARG A 70 -8.15 -5.00 -13.63
N ASP A 71 -7.16 -4.17 -13.31
CA ASP A 71 -7.36 -2.73 -13.10
C ASP A 71 -7.31 -1.91 -14.41
N GLY A 72 -7.25 -2.58 -15.57
CA GLY A 72 -7.27 -1.96 -16.89
C GLY A 72 -6.02 -1.15 -17.21
N TYR A 73 -4.87 -1.53 -16.67
CA TYR A 73 -3.59 -0.83 -16.79
C TYR A 73 -3.70 0.65 -16.42
N ARG A 74 -4.47 0.95 -15.37
CA ARG A 74 -4.66 2.31 -14.87
C ARG A 74 -4.64 2.33 -13.35
N CYS A 75 -4.13 3.42 -12.80
CA CYS A 75 -4.26 3.74 -11.40
C CYS A 75 -5.74 3.76 -11.01
N VAL A 76 -6.11 2.95 -10.02
CA VAL A 76 -7.51 2.84 -9.56
C VAL A 76 -7.98 4.16 -8.93
N HIS A 77 -7.07 4.98 -8.41
CA HIS A 77 -7.40 6.24 -7.76
C HIS A 77 -7.53 7.42 -8.75
N CYS A 78 -6.52 7.66 -9.60
CA CYS A 78 -6.47 8.85 -10.47
C CYS A 78 -6.56 8.55 -11.97
N ARG A 79 -6.69 7.28 -12.37
CA ARG A 79 -6.79 6.81 -13.77
C ARG A 79 -5.55 7.01 -14.66
N SER A 80 -4.45 7.54 -14.12
CA SER A 80 -3.14 7.57 -14.80
C SER A 80 -2.74 6.17 -15.26
N ASP A 81 -2.16 6.07 -16.46
CA ASP A 81 -1.56 4.86 -17.03
C ASP A 81 -0.02 4.83 -16.91
N ARG A 82 0.58 5.91 -16.37
CA ARG A 82 2.01 6.04 -16.13
C ARG A 82 2.45 5.54 -14.76
N ASP A 83 3.66 5.00 -14.69
CA ASP A 83 4.40 4.63 -13.47
C ASP A 83 3.59 3.75 -12.51
N LEU A 84 2.95 2.72 -13.07
CA LEU A 84 2.04 1.84 -12.34
C LEU A 84 2.79 0.86 -11.44
N GLN A 85 2.33 0.77 -10.20
CA GLN A 85 2.81 -0.10 -9.15
C GLN A 85 1.63 -0.89 -8.57
N VAL A 86 1.92 -2.09 -8.06
CA VAL A 86 0.93 -2.87 -7.31
C VAL A 86 1.21 -2.69 -5.83
N HIS A 87 0.24 -2.16 -5.12
CA HIS A 87 0.30 -1.89 -3.70
C HIS A 87 -0.37 -3.00 -2.89
N HIS A 88 0.32 -3.50 -1.86
CA HIS A 88 -0.27 -4.38 -0.85
C HIS A 88 -1.03 -3.55 0.20
N ARG A 89 -2.34 -3.77 0.31
CA ARG A 89 -3.20 -3.06 1.27
C ARG A 89 -3.04 -3.54 2.72
N GLN A 90 -2.44 -4.71 2.90
CA GLN A 90 -2.03 -5.27 4.19
C GLN A 90 -0.96 -6.34 3.97
N TYR A 91 -0.13 -6.58 4.99
CA TYR A 91 0.82 -7.69 5.02
C TYR A 91 0.33 -8.80 5.96
N HIS A 92 0.64 -10.05 5.64
CA HIS A 92 0.33 -11.23 6.45
C HIS A 92 1.62 -11.86 6.94
N PHE A 93 1.84 -11.86 8.25
CA PHE A 93 2.94 -12.59 8.88
C PHE A 93 2.43 -13.96 9.33
N ILE A 94 3.01 -15.02 8.77
CA ILE A 94 2.62 -16.41 9.06
C ILE A 94 3.45 -16.88 10.26
N ALA A 95 2.83 -16.95 11.44
CA ALA A 95 3.52 -17.20 12.69
C ALA A 95 4.21 -18.58 12.72
N GLU A 96 3.53 -19.63 12.26
CA GLU A 96 4.10 -20.99 12.21
C GLU A 96 5.39 -21.07 11.37
N LYS A 97 5.46 -20.28 10.30
CA LYS A 97 6.59 -20.28 9.35
C LYS A 97 7.60 -19.16 9.61
N GLN A 98 7.35 -18.31 10.62
CA GLN A 98 8.16 -17.14 10.98
C GLN A 98 8.52 -16.27 9.76
N ARG A 99 7.57 -16.08 8.83
CA ARG A 99 7.81 -15.29 7.61
C ARG A 99 6.56 -14.60 7.10
N PHE A 100 6.75 -13.56 6.31
CA PHE A 100 5.65 -12.97 5.54
C PHE A 100 5.16 -13.92 4.45
N ARG A 101 3.85 -13.83 4.17
CA ARG A 101 3.24 -14.40 2.97
C ARG A 101 3.95 -13.84 1.74
N LEU A 102 4.14 -14.68 0.72
CA LEU A 102 4.83 -14.28 -0.50
C LEU A 102 3.99 -13.24 -1.25
N PRO A 103 4.62 -12.29 -1.99
CA PRO A 103 3.89 -11.23 -2.67
C PRO A 103 2.78 -11.71 -3.60
N TRP A 104 2.97 -12.85 -4.27
CA TRP A 104 2.03 -13.44 -5.22
C TRP A 104 0.89 -14.24 -4.58
N ASP A 105 1.04 -14.66 -3.31
CA ASP A 105 0.05 -15.46 -2.60
C ASP A 105 -1.08 -14.63 -1.97
N TYR A 106 -1.08 -13.30 -2.17
CA TYR A 106 -2.12 -12.44 -1.61
C TYR A 106 -3.42 -12.49 -2.44
N PRO A 107 -4.58 -12.59 -1.77
CA PRO A 107 -5.88 -12.40 -2.40
C PRO A 107 -5.96 -11.10 -3.21
N GLY A 108 -6.64 -11.16 -4.36
CA GLY A 108 -6.68 -10.03 -5.30
C GLY A 108 -7.20 -8.73 -4.68
N HIS A 109 -8.17 -8.78 -3.77
CA HIS A 109 -8.75 -7.60 -3.11
C HIS A 109 -7.77 -6.87 -2.16
N LEU A 110 -6.62 -7.48 -1.84
CA LEU A 110 -5.54 -6.88 -1.06
C LEU A 110 -4.43 -6.29 -1.95
N LEU A 111 -4.54 -6.44 -3.26
CA LEU A 111 -3.62 -5.91 -4.26
C LEU A 111 -4.34 -4.87 -5.09
N ILE A 112 -3.74 -3.70 -5.30
CA ILE A 112 -4.35 -2.60 -6.05
C ILE A 112 -3.32 -1.90 -6.93
N THR A 113 -3.71 -1.58 -8.16
CA THR A 113 -2.88 -0.78 -9.07
C THR A 113 -2.96 0.71 -8.73
N LEU A 114 -1.83 1.33 -8.46
CA LEU A 114 -1.69 2.77 -8.23
C LEU A 114 -0.53 3.30 -9.07
N CYS A 115 -0.62 4.55 -9.54
CA CYS A 115 0.58 5.23 -10.03
C CYS A 115 1.47 5.62 -8.83
N GLU A 116 2.75 5.81 -9.09
CA GLU A 116 3.74 6.21 -8.07
C GLU A 116 3.26 7.37 -7.19
N SER A 117 2.73 8.45 -7.78
CA SER A 117 2.29 9.61 -6.99
C SER A 117 1.13 9.29 -6.03
N CYS A 118 0.17 8.46 -6.45
CA CYS A 118 -0.92 8.00 -5.59
C CYS A 118 -0.42 7.01 -4.54
N HIS A 119 0.52 6.14 -4.92
CA HIS A 119 1.15 5.18 -4.03
C HIS A 119 1.88 5.86 -2.87
N SER A 120 2.78 6.79 -3.18
CA SER A 120 3.57 7.53 -2.20
C SER A 120 2.69 8.40 -1.31
N LYS A 121 1.67 9.08 -1.86
CA LYS A 121 0.68 9.82 -1.05
C LYS A 121 -0.08 8.91 -0.10
N GLY A 122 -0.42 7.70 -0.54
CA GLY A 122 -1.04 6.67 0.29
C GLY A 122 -0.16 6.30 1.49
N HIS A 123 1.11 5.96 1.24
CA HIS A 123 2.06 5.62 2.29
C HIS A 123 2.39 6.78 3.24
N TYR A 124 2.42 8.01 2.73
CA TYR A 124 2.60 9.19 3.56
C TYR A 124 1.44 9.37 4.57
N LYS A 125 0.21 9.10 4.13
CA LYS A 125 -0.99 9.32 4.94
C LYS A 125 -1.36 8.12 5.83
N PHE A 126 -1.03 6.91 5.40
CA PHE A 126 -1.49 5.68 6.02
C PHE A 126 -0.37 4.64 6.13
N LYS A 127 -0.26 4.00 7.30
CA LYS A 127 0.59 2.82 7.48
C LYS A 127 -0.16 1.58 6.97
N VAL A 128 0.53 0.73 6.22
CA VAL A 128 -0.01 -0.57 5.79
C VAL A 128 -0.04 -1.51 6.99
N PRO A 129 -1.19 -2.07 7.39
CA PRO A 129 -1.29 -2.95 8.54
C PRO A 129 -0.62 -4.30 8.27
N THR A 130 -0.06 -4.89 9.32
CA THR A 130 0.44 -6.27 9.33
C THR A 130 -0.47 -7.12 10.22
N ILE A 131 -1.04 -8.19 9.66
CA ILE A 131 -1.89 -9.14 10.36
C ILE A 131 -1.10 -10.42 10.61
N ILE A 132 -1.16 -10.93 11.85
CA ILE A 132 -0.55 -12.20 12.22
C ILE A 132 -1.55 -13.31 11.90
N ILE A 133 -1.15 -14.22 11.02
CA ILE A 133 -1.88 -15.44 10.71
C ILE A 133 -1.29 -16.54 11.60
N LYS A 134 -2.14 -17.07 12.47
CA LYS A 134 -1.82 -18.22 13.31
C LYS A 134 -2.04 -19.50 12.53
#